data_AF-A0A7S2TX12-F1
#
_entry.id   AF-A0A7S2TX12-F1
#
_cell.length_a   1.000
_cell.length_b   1.000
_cell.length_c   1.000
_cell.angle_alpha   90.00
_cell.angle_beta   90.00
_cell.angle_gamma   90.00
#
_symmetry.space_group_name_H-M   'P 1'
#
loop_
_entity.id
_entity.type
_entity.pdbx_description
1 polymer ?
#
loop_
_entity_poly.entity_id
_entity_poly.type
_entity_poly.pdbx_seq_one_letter_code
_entity_poly.pdbx_strand_id
1 'polypeptide(L)'
;DKPKVMSYPGEYVLPGGRQDPPETLRECALREFEEEVLCGGSLDRNKVQAHHFYTFTTKVVRNVRHEISSFVALGEDNPWINEINIPYLNGRARENLLMEQKALESGAYWSLDKAARHAIGSEMVELKWIPLPEAVLITMSSLPPPELGTVFVNAYQEMNFRKHGLKRRDPMMATMFALLAAAQCQSADELRSLEPVTSSHEDKHKLQRGNRASKL
;
A
#
# COMPACT_ATOMS: atom_id res chain seq x y z
N ASP A 1 -2.69 -25.51 2.30
CA ASP A 1 -2.93 -24.11 1.90
C ASP A 1 -2.30 -23.83 0.56
N LYS A 2 -3.05 -23.24 -0.39
CA LYS A 2 -2.47 -22.76 -1.64
C LYS A 2 -1.73 -21.45 -1.34
N PRO A 3 -0.50 -21.24 -1.86
CA PRO A 3 0.16 -19.95 -1.74
C PRO A 3 -0.77 -18.86 -2.27
N LYS A 4 -1.05 -17.84 -1.44
CA LYS A 4 -1.80 -16.68 -1.89
C LYS A 4 -0.87 -15.89 -2.80
N VAL A 5 -1.27 -15.66 -4.04
CA VAL A 5 -0.54 -14.76 -4.95
C VAL A 5 -0.51 -13.38 -4.28
N MET A 6 0.66 -12.74 -4.25
CA MET A 6 0.82 -11.38 -3.72
C MET A 6 -0.25 -10.46 -4.32
N SER A 7 -0.89 -9.67 -3.48
CA SER A 7 -1.68 -8.54 -3.94
C SER A 7 -0.68 -7.49 -4.46
N TYR A 8 -0.86 -6.98 -5.68
CA TYR A 8 0.00 -5.92 -6.26
C TYR A 8 1.48 -6.28 -6.53
N PRO A 9 1.80 -7.35 -7.28
CA PRO A 9 3.18 -7.76 -7.48
C PRO A 9 3.98 -6.66 -8.22
N GLY A 10 5.01 -6.14 -7.55
CA GLY A 10 5.94 -5.15 -8.09
C GLY A 10 5.36 -3.73 -8.26
N GLU A 11 4.24 -3.40 -7.62
CA GLU A 11 3.75 -2.02 -7.56
C GLU A 11 4.57 -1.15 -6.60
N TYR A 12 4.61 0.17 -6.86
CA TYR A 12 4.95 1.13 -5.81
C TYR A 12 3.69 1.44 -5.00
N VAL A 13 3.67 0.96 -3.75
CA VAL A 13 2.60 1.20 -2.76
C VAL A 13 3.14 2.12 -1.66
N LEU A 14 2.23 2.79 -0.95
CA LEU A 14 2.56 3.36 0.35
C LEU A 14 2.62 2.22 1.37
N PRO A 15 3.52 2.28 2.36
CA PRO A 15 3.61 1.23 3.36
C PRO A 15 2.34 1.16 4.21
N GLY A 16 1.94 -0.04 4.59
CA GLY A 16 0.75 -0.23 5.40
C GLY A 16 0.16 -1.64 5.36
N GLY A 17 -0.63 -1.94 6.38
CA GLY A 17 -1.22 -3.26 6.54
C GLY A 17 -2.45 -3.24 7.42
N ARG A 18 -2.69 -4.37 8.09
CA ARG A 18 -3.93 -4.58 8.84
C ARG A 18 -3.72 -4.19 10.30
N GLN A 19 -4.68 -3.44 10.83
CA GLN A 19 -4.74 -3.14 12.26
C GLN A 19 -4.91 -4.43 13.09
N ASP A 20 -3.96 -4.67 13.99
CA ASP A 20 -3.94 -5.75 14.96
C ASP A 20 -4.41 -5.25 16.35
N PRO A 21 -5.50 -5.81 16.92
CA PRO A 21 -5.96 -5.39 18.24
C PRO A 21 -4.91 -5.63 19.34
N PRO A 22 -4.69 -4.68 20.28
CA PRO A 22 -5.50 -3.48 20.53
C PRO A 22 -4.93 -2.17 19.93
N GLU A 23 -4.09 -2.23 18.90
CA GLU A 23 -3.41 -1.04 18.37
C GLU A 23 -4.39 0.00 17.81
N THR A 24 -4.04 1.29 17.90
CA THR A 24 -4.69 2.39 17.19
C THR A 24 -4.28 2.42 15.72
N LEU A 25 -5.03 3.10 14.86
CA LEU A 25 -4.69 3.23 13.43
C LEU A 25 -3.31 3.87 13.21
N ARG A 26 -2.93 4.82 14.07
CA ARG A 26 -1.59 5.44 14.02
C ARG A 26 -0.51 4.43 14.41
N GLU A 27 -0.73 3.64 15.46
CA GLU A 27 0.21 2.59 15.87
C GLU A 27 0.38 1.53 14.78
N CYS A 28 -0.71 1.13 14.12
CA CYS A 28 -0.66 0.27 12.94
C CYS A 28 0.22 0.88 11.84
N ALA A 29 -0.04 2.12 11.43
CA ALA A 29 0.73 2.77 10.37
C ALA A 29 2.24 2.85 10.68
N LEU A 30 2.59 3.12 11.94
CA LEU A 30 4.00 3.16 12.37
C LEU A 30 4.64 1.77 12.42
N ARG A 31 3.91 0.75 12.89
CA ARG A 31 4.38 -0.64 12.89
C ARG A 31 4.66 -1.12 11.47
N GLU A 32 3.73 -0.91 10.56
CA GLU A 32 3.87 -1.32 9.15
C GLU A 32 5.01 -0.56 8.46
N PHE A 33 5.21 0.72 8.77
CA PHE A 33 6.37 1.47 8.28
C PHE A 33 7.70 0.89 8.79
N GLU A 34 7.79 0.51 10.06
CA GLU A 34 8.98 -0.15 10.62
C GLU A 34 9.25 -1.51 9.97
N GLU A 35 8.20 -2.31 9.75
CA GLU A 35 8.28 -3.64 9.13
C GLU A 35 8.70 -3.55 7.66
N GLU A 36 7.98 -2.76 6.85
CA GLU A 36 8.16 -2.72 5.40
C GLU A 36 9.30 -1.79 4.94
N VAL A 37 9.44 -0.60 5.55
CA VAL A 37 10.41 0.42 5.09
C VAL A 37 11.73 0.31 5.82
N LEU A 38 11.71 0.13 7.15
CA LEU A 38 12.94 0.06 7.95
C LEU A 38 13.47 -1.37 8.11
N CYS A 39 12.84 -2.35 7.44
CA CYS A 39 13.20 -3.76 7.48
C CYS A 39 13.31 -4.30 8.92
N GLY A 40 12.36 -3.94 9.79
CA GLY A 40 12.33 -4.31 11.20
C GLY A 40 13.16 -3.42 12.12
N GLY A 41 13.69 -2.30 11.63
CA GLY A 41 14.28 -1.26 12.46
C GLY A 41 13.21 -0.56 13.33
N SER A 42 13.63 -0.04 14.49
CA SER A 42 12.71 0.61 15.43
C SER A 42 12.75 2.14 15.32
N LEU A 43 11.59 2.78 15.27
CA LEU A 43 11.44 4.22 15.48
C LEU A 43 11.13 4.48 16.96
N ASP A 44 11.56 5.64 17.45
CA ASP A 44 10.98 6.20 18.67
C ASP A 44 9.59 6.75 18.33
N ARG A 45 8.57 5.87 18.36
CA ARG A 45 7.19 6.16 17.94
C ARG A 45 6.55 7.35 18.67
N ASN A 46 7.08 7.74 19.84
CA ASN A 46 6.64 8.91 20.60
C ASN A 46 7.13 10.24 20.00
N LYS A 47 8.22 10.20 19.24
CA LYS A 47 8.78 11.39 18.56
C LYS A 47 8.25 11.58 17.15
N VAL A 48 7.70 10.54 16.54
CA VAL A 48 7.18 10.60 15.17
C VAL A 48 5.92 11.46 15.11
N GLN A 49 5.96 12.56 14.36
CA GLN A 49 4.79 13.37 14.07
C GLN A 49 4.12 12.84 12.80
N ALA A 50 3.05 12.07 12.99
CA ALA A 50 2.26 11.49 11.91
C ALA A 50 0.81 12.01 12.00
N HIS A 51 0.36 12.67 10.95
CA HIS A 51 -0.96 13.30 10.87
C HIS A 51 -1.90 12.43 10.04
N HIS A 52 -3.07 12.09 10.58
CA HIS A 52 -4.11 11.43 9.80
C HIS A 52 -4.66 12.45 8.80
N PHE A 53 -4.52 12.19 7.50
CA PHE A 53 -4.92 13.18 6.48
C PHE A 53 -5.99 12.65 5.50
N TYR A 54 -6.16 11.33 5.38
CA TYR A 54 -7.10 10.76 4.41
C TYR A 54 -7.70 9.44 4.88
N THR A 55 -8.96 9.19 4.52
CA THR A 55 -9.59 7.88 4.67
C THR A 55 -10.28 7.46 3.37
N PHE A 56 -9.84 6.33 2.81
CA PHE A 56 -10.48 5.70 1.67
C PHE A 56 -11.39 4.55 2.12
N THR A 57 -12.60 4.51 1.59
CA THR A 57 -13.53 3.39 1.83
C THR A 57 -13.70 2.55 0.58
N THR A 58 -13.41 1.24 0.68
CA THR A 58 -13.58 0.33 -0.45
C THR A 58 -15.05 0.08 -0.79
N LYS A 59 -15.31 -0.33 -2.03
CA LYS A 59 -16.64 -0.85 -2.41
C LYS A 59 -16.98 -2.08 -1.58
N VAL A 60 -18.27 -2.28 -1.32
CA VAL A 60 -18.75 -3.48 -0.62
C VAL A 60 -18.51 -4.69 -1.50
N VAL A 61 -17.67 -5.62 -1.05
CA VAL A 61 -17.43 -6.91 -1.71
C VAL A 61 -17.79 -8.01 -0.72
N ARG A 62 -18.73 -8.88 -1.11
CA ARG A 62 -19.23 -9.97 -0.23
C ARG A 62 -19.70 -9.47 1.15
N ASN A 63 -20.44 -8.36 1.17
CA ASN A 63 -20.92 -7.68 2.40
C ASN A 63 -19.82 -7.14 3.33
N VAL A 64 -18.57 -7.11 2.88
CA VAL A 64 -17.47 -6.50 3.63
C VAL A 64 -17.06 -5.20 2.95
N ARG A 65 -16.84 -4.19 3.78
CA ARG A 65 -16.30 -2.88 3.43
C ARG A 65 -15.05 -2.68 4.27
N HIS A 66 -14.00 -2.17 3.64
CA HIS A 66 -12.75 -1.85 4.32
C HIS A 66 -12.55 -0.34 4.33
N GLU A 67 -12.10 0.18 5.46
CA GLU A 67 -11.62 1.55 5.60
C GLU A 67 -10.10 1.53 5.67
N ILE A 68 -9.46 2.42 4.91
CA ILE A 68 -8.02 2.55 4.81
C ILE A 68 -7.69 3.98 5.21
N SER A 69 -7.04 4.14 6.36
CA SER A 69 -6.62 5.45 6.88
C SER A 69 -5.16 5.70 6.53
N SER A 70 -4.89 6.82 5.89
CA SER A 70 -3.55 7.25 5.49
C SER A 70 -3.04 8.35 6.41
N PHE A 71 -1.77 8.20 6.79
CA PHE A 71 -1.06 9.16 7.62
C PHE A 71 0.08 9.79 6.81
N VAL A 72 0.40 11.04 7.11
CA VAL A 72 1.52 11.77 6.52
C VAL A 72 2.51 12.14 7.62
N ALA A 73 3.79 11.92 7.34
CA ALA A 73 4.90 12.38 8.15
C ALA A 73 5.74 13.34 7.30
N LEU A 74 5.86 14.59 7.76
CA LEU A 74 6.57 15.64 7.03
C LEU A 74 8.01 15.72 7.51
N GLY A 75 8.96 15.92 6.59
CA GLY A 75 10.40 15.96 6.92
C GLY A 75 10.78 17.10 7.86
N GLU A 76 10.04 18.21 7.86
CA GLU A 76 10.25 19.33 8.79
C GLU A 76 9.87 19.00 10.24
N ASP A 77 8.87 18.13 10.45
CA ASP A 77 8.49 17.63 11.78
C ASP A 77 9.27 16.37 12.17
N ASN A 78 9.85 15.69 11.18
CA ASN A 78 10.51 14.40 11.30
C ASN A 78 11.88 14.42 10.59
N PRO A 79 12.90 15.11 11.14
CA PRO A 79 14.19 15.27 10.47
C PRO A 79 14.87 13.95 10.09
N TRP A 80 14.60 12.88 10.86
CA TRP A 80 15.08 11.52 10.61
C TRP A 80 14.68 10.95 9.25
N ILE A 81 13.62 11.47 8.61
CA ILE A 81 13.23 11.07 7.25
C ILE A 81 14.35 11.35 6.25
N ASN A 82 15.07 12.47 6.42
CA ASN A 82 16.18 12.85 5.54
C ASN A 82 17.43 11.98 5.76
N GLU A 83 17.47 11.23 6.87
CA GLU A 83 18.57 10.34 7.23
C GLU A 83 18.34 8.90 6.74
N ILE A 84 17.19 8.62 6.12
CA ILE A 84 16.87 7.29 5.59
C ILE A 84 17.84 6.93 4.47
N ASN A 85 18.66 5.92 4.72
CA ASN A 85 19.62 5.39 3.75
C ASN A 85 18.93 4.38 2.81
N ILE A 86 18.31 4.89 1.74
CA ILE A 86 17.64 4.06 0.72
C ILE A 86 18.55 2.98 0.14
N PRO A 87 19.81 3.25 -0.29
CA PRO A 87 20.69 2.20 -0.81
C PRO A 87 20.91 1.05 0.16
N TYR A 88 21.08 1.34 1.46
CA TYR A 88 21.22 0.32 2.49
C TYR A 88 19.95 -0.53 2.63
N LEU A 89 18.77 0.10 2.74
CA LEU A 89 17.49 -0.60 2.86
C LEU A 89 17.19 -1.46 1.62
N ASN A 90 17.48 -0.95 0.43
CA ASN A 90 17.38 -1.73 -0.80
C ASN A 90 18.37 -2.90 -0.86
N GLY A 91 19.55 -2.76 -0.26
CA GLY A 91 20.48 -3.87 -0.07
C GLY A 91 19.89 -4.97 0.82
N ARG A 92 19.34 -4.59 1.97
CA ARG A 92 18.70 -5.49 2.94
C ARG A 92 17.49 -6.22 2.33
N ALA A 93 16.62 -5.52 1.63
CA ALA A 93 15.47 -6.12 0.94
C ALA A 93 15.91 -7.20 -0.08
N ARG A 94 16.98 -6.92 -0.85
CA ARG A 94 17.54 -7.91 -1.79
C ARG A 94 18.15 -9.12 -1.08
N GLU A 95 18.86 -8.92 0.02
CA GLU A 95 19.39 -10.02 0.83
C GLU A 95 18.26 -10.93 1.33
N ASN A 96 17.18 -10.34 1.87
CA ASN A 96 16.00 -11.07 2.35
C ASN A 96 15.34 -11.86 1.20
N LEU A 97 15.10 -11.25 0.04
CA LEU A 97 14.56 -11.94 -1.14
C LEU A 97 15.42 -13.15 -1.55
N LEU A 98 16.75 -13.03 -1.52
CA LEU A 98 17.65 -14.14 -1.84
C LEU A 98 17.59 -15.25 -0.78
N MET A 99 17.45 -14.90 0.51
CA MET A 99 17.29 -15.88 1.59
C MET A 99 15.95 -16.61 1.48
N GLU A 100 14.86 -15.88 1.26
CA GLU A 100 13.53 -16.45 1.03
C GLU A 100 13.52 -17.38 -0.18
N GLN A 101 14.09 -16.95 -1.31
CA GLN A 101 14.16 -17.78 -2.51
C GLN A 101 14.93 -19.09 -2.26
N LYS A 102 16.09 -19.03 -1.59
CA LYS A 102 16.85 -20.24 -1.21
C LYS A 102 16.06 -21.17 -0.27
N ALA A 103 15.32 -20.60 0.68
CA ALA A 103 14.49 -21.36 1.60
C ALA A 103 13.31 -22.03 0.87
N LEU A 104 12.71 -21.36 -0.12
CA LEU A 104 11.65 -21.92 -0.96
C LEU A 104 12.18 -23.04 -1.86
N GLU A 105 13.32 -22.83 -2.53
CA GLU A 105 13.95 -23.81 -3.42
C GLU A 105 14.38 -25.08 -2.69
N SER A 106 14.88 -24.95 -1.46
CA SER A 106 15.26 -26.09 -0.61
C SER A 106 14.07 -26.75 0.11
N GLY A 107 12.88 -26.15 0.06
CA GLY A 107 11.72 -26.57 0.84
C GLY A 107 11.80 -26.24 2.35
N ALA A 108 12.93 -25.70 2.83
CA ALA A 108 13.13 -25.33 4.23
C ALA A 108 12.11 -24.28 4.71
N TYR A 109 11.66 -23.39 3.80
CA TYR A 109 10.67 -22.35 4.09
C TYR A 109 9.42 -22.87 4.80
N TRP A 110 8.95 -24.06 4.40
CA TRP A 110 7.72 -24.65 4.95
C TRP A 110 7.87 -25.20 6.37
N SER A 111 9.12 -25.35 6.84
CA SER A 111 9.42 -25.78 8.20
C SER A 111 9.66 -24.60 9.15
N LEU A 112 9.74 -23.37 8.62
CA LEU A 112 9.92 -22.18 9.43
C LEU A 112 8.63 -21.78 10.15
N ASP A 113 8.77 -21.39 11.41
CA ASP A 113 7.66 -20.75 12.12
C ASP A 113 7.33 -19.37 11.52
N LYS A 114 6.28 -18.73 12.02
CA LYS A 114 5.83 -17.43 11.49
C LYS A 114 6.91 -16.35 11.63
N ALA A 115 7.58 -16.29 12.77
CA ALA A 115 8.59 -15.26 13.04
C ALA A 115 9.82 -15.44 12.14
N ALA A 116 10.28 -16.67 11.97
CA ALA A 116 11.38 -17.00 11.08
C ALA A 116 11.03 -16.75 9.60
N ARG A 117 9.78 -17.01 9.19
CA ARG A 117 9.31 -16.63 7.84
C ARG A 117 9.31 -15.11 7.65
N HIS A 118 8.80 -14.35 8.62
CA HIS A 118 8.81 -12.89 8.57
C HIS A 118 10.24 -12.33 8.56
N ALA A 119 11.18 -12.97 9.25
CA ALA A 119 12.58 -12.52 9.30
C ALA A 119 13.33 -12.65 7.97
N ILE A 120 12.91 -13.57 7.09
CA ILE A 120 13.52 -13.76 5.77
C ILE A 120 12.64 -13.30 4.60
N GLY A 121 11.32 -13.22 4.82
CA GLY A 121 10.37 -12.76 3.81
C GLY A 121 10.53 -11.27 3.58
N SER A 122 10.77 -10.87 2.34
CA SER A 122 10.82 -9.45 1.99
C SER A 122 9.49 -9.05 1.38
N GLU A 123 8.74 -8.20 2.08
CA GLU A 123 7.49 -7.64 1.55
C GLU A 123 7.74 -6.51 0.53
N MET A 124 8.95 -5.94 0.58
CA MET A 124 9.42 -4.90 -0.33
C MET A 124 10.58 -5.42 -1.20
N VAL A 125 10.66 -4.91 -2.43
CA VAL A 125 11.76 -5.19 -3.37
C VAL A 125 12.64 -3.95 -3.58
N GLU A 126 12.02 -2.78 -3.56
CA GLU A 126 12.68 -1.50 -3.75
C GLU A 126 11.92 -0.40 -3.00
N LEU A 127 12.68 0.44 -2.30
CA LEU A 127 12.30 1.73 -1.74
C LEU A 127 12.86 2.84 -2.63
N LYS A 128 12.04 3.86 -2.88
CA LYS A 128 12.41 5.01 -3.70
C LYS A 128 11.71 6.29 -3.22
N TRP A 129 12.46 7.40 -3.18
CA TRP A 129 11.85 8.74 -3.14
C TRP A 129 11.34 9.10 -4.52
N ILE A 130 10.03 9.35 -4.63
CA ILE A 130 9.37 9.67 -5.90
C ILE A 130 8.71 11.05 -5.76
N PRO A 131 8.94 11.98 -6.69
CA PRO A 131 8.19 13.24 -6.72
C PRO A 131 6.69 12.98 -6.74
N LEU A 132 5.92 13.70 -5.93
CA LEU A 132 4.47 13.47 -5.79
C LEU A 132 3.71 13.45 -7.13
N PRO A 133 3.97 14.35 -8.11
CA PRO A 133 3.32 14.26 -9.42
C PRO A 133 3.62 12.96 -10.18
N GLU A 134 4.86 12.46 -10.09
CA GLU A 134 5.25 11.19 -10.69
C GLU A 134 4.56 10.00 -10.00
N ALA A 135 4.49 10.03 -8.66
CA ALA A 135 3.81 8.99 -7.88
C ALA A 135 2.30 8.90 -8.24
N VAL A 136 1.63 10.05 -8.41
CA VAL A 136 0.23 10.09 -8.89
C VAL A 136 0.12 9.43 -10.27
N LEU A 137 0.97 9.79 -11.24
CA LEU A 137 0.94 9.21 -12.59
C LEU A 137 1.18 7.70 -12.59
N ILE A 138 2.12 7.21 -11.76
CA ILE A 138 2.39 5.77 -11.59
C ILE A 138 1.13 5.04 -11.12
N THR A 139 0.42 5.57 -10.12
CA THR A 139 -0.81 4.92 -9.63
C THR A 139 -1.96 5.00 -10.63
N MET A 140 -2.11 6.12 -11.36
CA MET A 140 -3.11 6.27 -12.42
C MET A 140 -2.87 5.28 -13.57
N SER A 141 -1.62 4.95 -13.87
CA SER A 141 -1.27 3.97 -14.91
C SER A 141 -1.73 2.52 -14.60
N SER A 142 -2.24 2.25 -13.39
CA SER A 142 -2.92 0.99 -13.05
C SER A 142 -4.34 0.88 -13.62
N LEU A 143 -4.88 1.97 -14.17
CA LEU A 143 -6.22 2.06 -14.76
C LEU A 143 -6.18 2.29 -16.29
N PRO A 144 -5.30 1.64 -17.08
CA PRO A 144 -5.25 1.90 -18.50
C PRO A 144 -6.53 1.37 -19.16
N PRO A 145 -7.03 2.05 -20.22
CA PRO A 145 -8.03 1.47 -21.09
C PRO A 145 -7.56 0.09 -21.61
N PRO A 146 -8.45 -0.90 -21.76
CA PRO A 146 -8.08 -2.26 -22.19
C PRO A 146 -7.24 -2.31 -23.47
N GLU A 147 -7.48 -1.37 -24.38
CA GLU A 147 -6.80 -1.22 -25.68
C GLU A 147 -5.32 -0.82 -25.59
N LEU A 148 -4.86 -0.22 -24.49
CA LEU A 148 -3.45 0.15 -24.30
C LEU A 148 -2.60 -0.99 -23.74
N GLY A 149 -3.21 -2.12 -23.38
CA GLY A 149 -2.52 -3.21 -22.70
C GLY A 149 -2.09 -2.84 -21.28
N THR A 150 -1.20 -3.65 -20.70
CA THR A 150 -0.68 -3.41 -19.34
C THR A 150 0.57 -2.53 -19.41
N VAL A 151 0.50 -1.39 -18.74
CA VAL A 151 1.66 -0.52 -18.52
C VAL A 151 2.34 -0.96 -17.23
N PHE A 152 3.55 -1.48 -17.34
CA PHE A 152 4.35 -1.89 -16.19
C PHE A 152 5.05 -0.68 -15.56
N VAL A 153 5.13 -0.64 -14.23
CA VAL A 153 5.82 0.45 -13.52
C VAL A 153 7.34 0.37 -13.64
N ASN A 154 7.89 -0.84 -13.78
CA ASN A 154 9.30 -1.10 -13.98
C ASN A 154 9.54 -2.52 -14.55
N ALA A 155 10.79 -2.84 -14.85
CA ALA A 155 11.19 -4.16 -15.39
C ALA A 155 10.94 -5.32 -14.40
N TYR A 156 11.01 -5.06 -13.09
CA TYR A 156 10.76 -6.07 -12.08
C TYR A 156 9.28 -6.53 -12.10
N GLN A 157 8.35 -5.58 -12.21
CA GLN A 157 6.94 -5.88 -12.36
C GLN A 157 6.67 -6.67 -13.65
N GLU A 158 7.23 -6.23 -14.77
CA GLU A 158 7.07 -6.93 -16.05
C GLU A 158 7.55 -8.39 -15.97
N MET A 159 8.72 -8.62 -15.39
CA MET A 159 9.26 -9.96 -15.16
C MET A 159 8.31 -10.83 -14.33
N ASN A 160 7.79 -10.30 -13.22
CA ASN A 160 6.87 -11.05 -12.36
C ASN A 160 5.54 -11.33 -13.04
N PHE A 161 5.01 -10.38 -13.81
CA PHE A 161 3.79 -10.59 -14.59
C PHE A 161 3.96 -11.71 -15.60
N ARG A 162 5.09 -11.74 -16.32
CA ARG A 162 5.43 -12.82 -17.24
C ARG A 162 5.57 -14.16 -16.51
N LYS A 163 6.31 -14.20 -15.40
CA LYS A 163 6.54 -15.41 -14.59
C LYS A 163 5.25 -16.02 -14.06
N HIS A 164 4.29 -15.19 -13.66
CA HIS A 164 3.04 -15.62 -13.04
C HIS A 164 1.83 -15.60 -13.97
N GLY A 165 2.01 -15.26 -15.26
CA GLY A 165 0.93 -15.19 -16.24
C GLY A 165 -0.12 -14.12 -15.95
N LEU A 166 0.27 -13.04 -15.25
CA LEU A 166 -0.61 -11.93 -14.92
C LEU A 166 -0.80 -11.03 -16.12
N LYS A 167 -2.05 -10.64 -16.38
CA LYS A 167 -2.43 -9.88 -17.58
C LYS A 167 -2.76 -8.43 -17.31
N ARG A 168 -3.05 -8.08 -16.06
CA ARG A 168 -3.51 -6.74 -15.64
C ARG A 168 -3.03 -6.45 -14.22
N ARG A 169 -2.73 -5.18 -13.97
CA ARG A 169 -2.44 -4.67 -12.63
C ARG A 169 -3.74 -4.56 -11.85
N ASP A 170 -3.63 -4.74 -10.54
CA ASP A 170 -4.73 -4.42 -9.63
C ASP A 170 -4.86 -2.89 -9.53
N PRO A 171 -6.08 -2.33 -9.54
CA PRO A 171 -6.29 -0.90 -9.36
C PRO A 171 -5.71 -0.37 -8.05
N MET A 172 -4.84 0.64 -8.15
CA MET A 172 -4.17 1.29 -7.03
C MET A 172 -5.01 2.41 -6.39
N MET A 173 -6.32 2.21 -6.28
CA MET A 173 -7.27 3.29 -5.97
C MET A 173 -7.00 3.97 -4.63
N ALA A 174 -6.76 3.21 -3.56
CA ALA A 174 -6.52 3.78 -2.23
C ALA A 174 -5.27 4.67 -2.22
N THR A 175 -4.16 4.16 -2.76
CA THR A 175 -2.90 4.91 -2.91
C THR A 175 -3.07 6.13 -3.81
N MET A 176 -3.70 5.96 -4.98
CA MET A 176 -3.95 7.04 -5.93
C MET A 176 -4.73 8.19 -5.29
N PHE A 177 -5.81 7.88 -4.58
CA PHE A 177 -6.64 8.90 -3.94
C PHE A 177 -5.94 9.59 -2.77
N ALA A 178 -5.18 8.86 -1.97
CA ALA A 178 -4.36 9.47 -0.91
C ALA A 178 -3.33 10.44 -1.49
N LEU A 179 -2.63 10.05 -2.57
CA LEU A 179 -1.66 10.91 -3.24
C LEU A 179 -2.32 12.12 -3.91
N LEU A 180 -3.49 11.95 -4.53
CA LEU A 180 -4.25 13.07 -5.11
C LEU A 180 -4.73 14.05 -4.04
N ALA A 181 -5.19 13.56 -2.88
CA ALA A 181 -5.56 14.41 -1.76
C ALA A 181 -4.36 15.20 -1.25
N ALA A 182 -3.19 14.55 -1.13
CA ALA A 182 -1.95 15.24 -0.76
C ALA A 182 -1.53 16.29 -1.80
N ALA A 183 -1.67 15.99 -3.10
CA ALA A 183 -1.29 16.87 -4.19
C ALA A 183 -2.21 18.11 -4.33
N GLN A 184 -3.39 18.10 -3.73
CA GLN A 184 -4.29 19.25 -3.67
C GLN A 184 -3.87 20.27 -2.60
N CYS A 185 -3.05 19.86 -1.63
CA CYS A 185 -2.55 20.75 -0.59
C CYS A 185 -1.44 21.63 -1.16
N GLN A 186 -1.50 22.93 -0.88
CA GLN A 186 -0.52 23.92 -1.33
C GLN A 186 0.59 24.12 -0.30
N SER A 187 0.43 23.61 0.93
CA SER A 187 1.40 23.75 2.00
C SER A 187 1.41 22.54 2.96
N ALA A 188 2.49 22.44 3.73
CA ALA A 188 2.61 21.49 4.83
C ALA A 188 1.55 21.71 5.92
N ASP A 189 1.21 22.97 6.22
CA ASP A 189 0.18 23.31 7.21
C ASP A 189 -1.22 22.85 6.79
N GLU A 190 -1.54 22.92 5.50
CA GLU A 190 -2.78 22.35 4.97
C GLU A 190 -2.81 20.83 5.20
N LEU A 191 -1.74 20.10 4.87
CA LEU A 191 -1.65 18.67 5.12
C LEU A 191 -1.82 18.29 6.60
N ARG A 192 -1.27 19.09 7.53
CA ARG A 192 -1.41 18.88 8.97
C ARG A 192 -2.83 19.12 9.47
N SER A 193 -3.53 20.09 8.88
CA SER A 193 -4.83 20.57 9.33
C SER A 193 -6.00 19.88 8.64
N LEU A 194 -5.74 19.03 7.64
CA LEU A 194 -6.77 18.19 7.03
C LEU A 194 -7.42 17.32 8.10
N GLU A 195 -8.69 17.59 8.38
CA GLU A 195 -9.54 16.58 8.99
C GLU A 195 -9.71 15.43 7.98
N PRO A 196 -9.74 14.15 8.43
CA PRO A 196 -9.86 13.02 7.52
C PRO A 196 -11.14 13.11 6.70
N VAL A 197 -11.03 13.50 5.44
CA VAL A 197 -12.16 13.48 4.50
C VAL A 197 -12.44 12.02 4.16
N THR A 198 -13.64 11.55 4.49
CA THR A 198 -14.08 10.20 4.09
C THR A 198 -14.53 10.27 2.64
N SER A 199 -13.77 9.66 1.73
CA SER A 199 -14.26 9.45 0.36
C SER A 199 -15.08 8.16 0.30
N SER A 200 -16.40 8.30 0.32
CA SER A 200 -17.30 7.19 0.03
C SER A 200 -17.55 7.12 -1.48
N HIS A 201 -17.19 6.00 -2.12
CA HIS A 201 -17.80 5.62 -3.40
C HIS A 201 -19.27 5.25 -3.15
N GLU A 202 -20.15 6.25 -2.99
CA GLU A 202 -21.58 6.01 -3.01
C GLU A 202 -22.01 5.64 -4.43
N ASP A 203 -22.49 4.41 -4.60
CA ASP A 203 -23.24 4.01 -5.79
C ASP A 203 -24.52 4.85 -5.87
N LYS A 204 -24.53 5.90 -6.70
CA LYS A 204 -25.74 6.64 -7.11
C LYS A 204 -26.71 5.81 -7.99
N HIS A 205 -26.77 4.49 -7.79
CA HIS A 205 -27.72 3.61 -8.47
C HIS A 205 -28.57 2.83 -7.47
N LYS A 206 -29.53 3.51 -6.84
CA LYS A 206 -30.80 2.93 -6.37
C LYS A 206 -31.80 4.01 -6.00
N LEU A 207 -32.56 4.50 -6.99
CA LEU A 207 -33.94 4.97 -6.79
C LEU A 207 -34.70 5.08 -8.12
N GLN A 208 -34.83 3.96 -8.82
CA GLN A 208 -36.04 3.65 -9.61
C GLN A 208 -36.28 2.14 -9.54
N ARG A 209 -36.81 1.67 -8.40
CA ARG A 209 -37.58 0.42 -8.39
C ARG A 209 -39.03 0.84 -8.33
N GLY A 210 -39.72 0.55 -9.44
CA GLY A 210 -41.07 1.00 -9.73
C GLY A 210 -42.07 0.56 -8.66
N ASN A 211 -42.89 1.51 -8.26
CA ASN A 211 -44.26 1.23 -7.86
C ASN A 211 -45.01 0.68 -9.08
N ARG A 212 -45.12 -0.65 -9.17
CA ARG A 212 -46.34 -1.27 -9.69
C ARG A 212 -46.77 -2.33 -8.71
N ALA A 213 -47.61 -1.86 -7.79
CA ALA A 213 -48.50 -2.67 -7.01
C ALA A 213 -49.29 -3.62 -7.93
N SER A 214 -49.31 -4.87 -7.50
CA SER A 214 -50.35 -5.85 -7.77
C SER A 214 -51.75 -5.22 -7.80
N LYS A 215 -52.46 -5.42 -8.91
CA LYS A 215 -53.92 -5.58 -8.91
C LYS A 215 -54.21 -6.96 -9.48
N LEU A 216 -54.88 -7.75 -8.63
CA LEU A 216 -55.77 -8.90 -8.86
C LEU A 216 -55.68 -9.62 -10.21
#